data_AF-A0A9E1UY68-F1
#
_entry.id   AF-A0A9E1UY68-F1
#
_cell.length_a   1.000
_cell.length_b   1.000
_cell.length_c   1.000
_cell.angle_alpha   90.00
_cell.angle_beta   90.00
_cell.angle_gamma   90.00
#
_symmetry.space_group_name_H-M   'P 1'
#
loop_
_entity.id
_entity.type
_entity.pdbx_description
1 polymer ?
#
loop_
_entity_poly.entity_id
_entity_poly.type
_entity_poly.pdbx_seq_one_letter_code
_entity_poly.pdbx_strand_id
1 'polypeptide(L)'
;MNGWDVALIAGVSLMGTAVAYVRSPERKASILMLPVPFTLATLSLGRPLDATNVLGMGLLIGFAVGVWALHARCRWPILPSIVVCALGYCAVGAGIAQLQPTGDLAFWGAALLLLAVSLVLTRALPYREEPDHRTALPVWIKLPAIALVIAGVVAIKQYLGGFMTMFPMVSVITT
;
A
#
# COMPACT_ATOMS: atom_id res chain seq x y z
N MET A 1 -14.46 -12.46 -11.05
CA MET A 1 -14.40 -11.35 -10.06
C MET A 1 -15.54 -11.54 -9.09
N ASN A 2 -15.26 -11.57 -7.80
CA ASN A 2 -16.27 -11.75 -6.76
C ASN A 2 -16.93 -10.40 -6.42
N GLY A 3 -18.12 -10.38 -5.79
CA GLY A 3 -18.80 -9.12 -5.43
C GLY A 3 -17.94 -8.19 -4.56
N TRP A 4 -17.12 -8.78 -3.68
CA TRP A 4 -16.13 -8.08 -2.86
C TRP A 4 -14.98 -7.45 -3.65
N ASP A 5 -14.65 -7.96 -4.84
CA ASP A 5 -13.61 -7.37 -5.70
C ASP A 5 -14.09 -6.06 -6.31
N VAL A 6 -15.36 -6.03 -6.71
CA VAL A 6 -16.01 -4.81 -7.19
C VAL A 6 -16.13 -3.79 -6.06
N ALA A 7 -16.51 -4.24 -4.86
CA ALA A 7 -16.57 -3.38 -3.68
C ALA A 7 -15.19 -2.81 -3.29
N LEU A 8 -14.12 -3.62 -3.37
CA LEU A 8 -12.75 -3.17 -3.17
C LEU A 8 -12.37 -2.08 -4.18
N ILE A 9 -12.55 -2.36 -5.49
CA ILE A 9 -12.20 -1.42 -6.55
C ILE A 9 -12.97 -0.11 -6.36
N ALA A 10 -14.29 -0.18 -6.13
CA ALA A 10 -15.12 0.99 -5.93
C ALA A 10 -14.73 1.76 -4.66
N GLY A 11 -14.60 1.08 -3.52
CA GLY A 11 -14.29 1.69 -2.23
C GLY A 11 -12.93 2.36 -2.19
N VAL A 12 -11.89 1.71 -2.71
CA VAL A 12 -10.54 2.27 -2.76
C VAL A 12 -10.43 3.39 -3.79
N SER A 13 -11.09 3.27 -4.94
CA SER A 13 -11.13 4.36 -5.94
C SER A 13 -11.85 5.59 -5.39
N LEU A 14 -12.98 5.40 -4.70
CA LEU A 14 -13.73 6.48 -4.07
C LEU A 14 -12.91 7.13 -2.95
N MET A 15 -12.30 6.35 -2.08
CA MET A 15 -11.45 6.84 -0.99
C MET A 15 -10.22 7.60 -1.52
N GLY A 16 -9.52 7.06 -2.52
CA GLY A 16 -8.39 7.73 -3.16
C GLY A 16 -8.79 9.04 -3.84
N THR A 17 -9.98 9.08 -4.45
CA THR A 17 -10.54 10.31 -5.02
C THR A 17 -10.90 11.31 -3.92
N ALA A 18 -11.55 10.88 -2.83
CA ALA A 18 -11.90 11.75 -1.70
C ALA A 18 -10.65 12.40 -1.09
N VAL A 19 -9.60 11.61 -0.82
CA VAL A 19 -8.31 12.10 -0.27
C VAL A 19 -7.64 13.09 -1.21
N ALA A 20 -7.69 12.85 -2.52
CA ALA A 20 -7.09 13.74 -3.52
C ALA A 20 -7.72 15.15 -3.54
N TYR A 21 -8.98 15.29 -3.14
CA TYR A 21 -9.73 16.55 -3.19
C TYR A 21 -9.79 17.30 -1.87
N VAL A 22 -9.52 16.62 -0.75
CA VAL A 22 -9.36 17.27 0.54
C VAL A 22 -8.11 18.15 0.52
N ARG A 23 -8.25 19.41 0.95
CA ARG A 23 -7.14 20.37 0.94
C ARG A 23 -6.26 20.22 2.18
N SER A 24 -6.88 20.09 3.35
CA SER A 24 -6.16 20.06 4.63
C SER A 24 -5.54 18.69 4.92
N PRO A 25 -4.24 18.62 5.27
CA PRO A 25 -3.53 17.39 5.56
C PRO A 25 -4.12 16.65 6.77
N GLU A 26 -4.63 17.36 7.78
CA GLU A 26 -5.29 16.75 8.94
C GLU A 26 -6.49 15.89 8.54
N ARG A 27 -7.33 16.38 7.62
CA ARG A 27 -8.51 15.64 7.15
C ARG A 27 -8.12 14.51 6.20
N LYS A 28 -7.06 14.68 5.41
CA LYS A 28 -6.48 13.57 4.62
C LYS A 28 -6.01 12.45 5.55
N ALA A 29 -5.31 12.80 6.63
CA ALA A 29 -4.84 11.84 7.62
C ALA A 29 -5.99 11.12 8.33
N SER A 30 -7.05 11.82 8.73
CA SER A 30 -8.25 11.19 9.30
C SER A 30 -8.91 10.19 8.33
N ILE A 31 -8.98 10.54 7.04
CA ILE A 31 -9.51 9.63 6.02
C ILE A 31 -8.57 8.44 5.81
N LEU A 32 -7.26 8.66 5.72
CA LEU A 32 -6.27 7.59 5.55
C LEU A 32 -6.21 6.63 6.74
N MET A 33 -6.55 7.09 7.94
CA MET A 33 -6.62 6.26 9.15
C MET A 33 -7.80 5.28 9.13
N LEU A 34 -8.84 5.51 8.31
CA LEU A 34 -9.94 4.56 8.20
C LEU A 34 -9.43 3.27 7.53
N PRO A 35 -9.57 2.09 8.17
CA PRO A 35 -9.06 0.83 7.66
C PRO A 35 -9.94 0.25 6.52
N VAL A 36 -10.57 1.10 5.72
CA VAL A 36 -11.47 0.72 4.62
C VAL A 36 -10.73 -0.11 3.54
N PRO A 37 -9.53 0.28 3.06
CA PRO A 37 -8.83 -0.51 2.05
C PRO A 37 -8.42 -1.88 2.57
N PHE A 38 -7.95 -1.93 3.81
CA PHE A 38 -7.54 -3.18 4.47
C PHE A 38 -8.73 -4.12 4.68
N THR A 39 -9.83 -3.62 5.23
CA THR A 39 -11.04 -4.43 5.49
C THR A 39 -11.69 -4.95 4.21
N LEU A 40 -11.77 -4.13 3.15
CA LEU A 40 -12.27 -4.60 1.86
C LEU A 40 -11.33 -5.62 1.23
N ALA A 41 -10.02 -5.46 1.39
CA ALA A 41 -9.03 -6.39 0.83
C ALA A 41 -9.08 -7.75 1.54
N THR A 42 -9.21 -7.77 2.88
CA THR A 42 -9.33 -9.04 3.64
C THR A 42 -10.63 -9.76 3.28
N LEU A 43 -11.75 -9.04 3.14
CA LEU A 43 -13.03 -9.59 2.69
C LEU A 43 -12.98 -10.11 1.24
N SER A 44 -12.28 -9.41 0.34
CA SER A 44 -12.05 -9.83 -1.06
C SER A 44 -11.15 -11.07 -1.18
N LEU A 45 -10.20 -11.21 -0.26
CA LEU A 45 -9.27 -12.34 -0.22
C LEU A 45 -9.88 -13.59 0.42
N GLY A 46 -10.77 -13.42 1.40
CA GLY A 46 -11.51 -14.50 2.04
C GLY A 46 -10.63 -15.48 2.85
N ARG A 47 -9.45 -15.05 3.29
CA ARG A 47 -8.50 -15.85 4.09
C ARG A 47 -8.31 -15.24 5.48
N PRO A 48 -7.99 -16.06 6.50
CA PRO A 48 -7.61 -15.55 7.82
C PRO A 48 -6.35 -14.67 7.74
N LEU A 49 -6.17 -13.82 8.75
CA LEU A 49 -4.98 -12.99 8.88
C LEU A 49 -3.82 -13.83 9.41
N ASP A 50 -2.76 -13.95 8.61
CA ASP A 50 -1.61 -14.80 8.91
C ASP A 50 -0.30 -13.99 8.92
N ALA A 51 0.84 -14.66 9.13
CA ALA A 51 2.18 -14.06 9.09
C ALA A 51 2.46 -13.31 7.77
N THR A 52 1.79 -13.69 6.67
CA THR A 52 1.90 -12.99 5.38
C THR A 52 1.36 -11.56 5.41
N ASN A 53 0.33 -11.26 6.22
CA ASN A 53 -0.17 -9.90 6.39
C ASN A 53 0.84 -9.02 7.15
N VAL A 54 1.48 -9.58 8.19
CA VAL A 54 2.54 -8.90 8.97
C VAL A 54 3.75 -8.64 8.09
N LEU A 55 4.19 -9.63 7.30
CA LEU A 55 5.28 -9.46 6.34
C LEU A 55 4.92 -8.44 5.25
N GLY A 56 3.66 -8.40 4.81
CA GLY A 56 3.16 -7.40 3.87
C GLY A 56 3.26 -5.96 4.38
N MET A 57 3.14 -5.79 5.69
CA MET A 57 3.34 -4.52 6.38
C MET A 57 4.82 -4.08 6.32
N GLY A 58 5.75 -5.04 6.40
CA GLY A 58 7.19 -4.79 6.27
C GLY A 58 7.58 -4.45 4.84
N LEU A 59 7.00 -5.17 3.88
CA LEU A 59 7.10 -4.87 2.45
C LEU A 59 6.54 -3.48 2.11
N LEU A 60 5.47 -3.04 2.80
CA LEU A 60 4.91 -1.70 2.62
C LEU A 60 5.88 -0.62 3.09
N ILE A 61 6.55 -0.84 4.23
CA ILE A 61 7.63 0.04 4.70
C ILE A 61 8.78 0.04 3.68
N GLY A 62 9.18 -1.14 3.20
CA GLY A 62 10.20 -1.29 2.16
C GLY A 62 9.85 -0.56 0.86
N PHE A 63 8.58 -0.60 0.44
CA PHE A 63 8.09 0.16 -0.70
C PHE A 63 8.24 1.67 -0.45
N ALA A 64 7.81 2.19 0.70
CA ALA A 64 7.89 3.61 1.01
C ALA A 64 9.35 4.10 1.05
N VAL A 65 10.23 3.34 1.71
CA VAL A 65 11.68 3.64 1.77
C VAL A 65 12.32 3.52 0.38
N GLY A 66 11.90 2.53 -0.41
CA GLY A 66 12.38 2.33 -1.77
C GLY A 66 12.04 3.51 -2.68
N VAL A 67 10.78 3.95 -2.68
CA VAL A 67 10.34 5.12 -3.45
C VAL A 67 11.08 6.37 -2.98
N TRP A 68 11.23 6.57 -1.67
CA TRP A 68 12.00 7.68 -1.11
C TRP A 68 13.46 7.63 -1.57
N ALA A 69 14.11 6.47 -1.52
CA ALA A 69 15.50 6.32 -1.95
C ALA A 69 15.66 6.60 -3.46
N LEU A 70 14.80 6.05 -4.31
CA LEU A 70 14.87 6.28 -5.75
C LEU A 70 14.55 7.74 -6.12
N HIS A 71 13.49 8.30 -5.55
CA HIS A 71 13.03 9.65 -5.90
C HIS A 71 13.87 10.75 -5.23
N ALA A 72 14.05 10.69 -3.91
CA ALA A 72 14.73 11.75 -3.16
C ALA A 72 16.26 11.63 -3.22
N ARG A 73 16.81 10.40 -3.22
CA ARG A 73 18.27 10.18 -3.23
C ARG A 73 18.83 10.01 -4.64
N CYS A 74 18.16 9.25 -5.50
CA CYS A 74 18.59 9.04 -6.90
C CYS A 74 17.97 10.00 -7.91
N ARG A 75 17.06 10.91 -7.49
CA ARG A 75 16.38 11.90 -8.35
C ARG A 75 15.63 11.30 -9.55
N TRP A 76 15.17 10.05 -9.44
CA TRP A 76 14.33 9.45 -10.47
C TRP A 76 12.95 10.14 -10.51
N PRO A 77 12.27 10.17 -11.67
CA PRO A 77 10.89 10.65 -11.72
C PRO A 77 9.99 9.76 -10.84
N ILE A 78 8.99 10.34 -10.17
CA ILE A 78 8.23 9.63 -9.14
C ILE A 78 7.46 8.43 -9.69
N LEU A 79 6.88 8.56 -10.90
CA LEU A 79 6.13 7.49 -11.57
C LEU A 79 6.96 6.20 -11.77
N PRO A 80 8.13 6.24 -12.44
CA PRO A 80 8.96 5.05 -12.60
C PRO A 80 9.49 4.51 -11.27
N SER A 81 9.78 5.36 -10.28
CA SER A 81 10.14 4.89 -8.93
C SER A 81 9.01 4.06 -8.30
N ILE A 82 7.77 4.54 -8.40
CA ILE A 82 6.61 3.81 -7.89
C ILE A 82 6.40 2.50 -8.65
N VAL A 83 6.49 2.50 -9.98
CA VAL A 83 6.34 1.28 -10.79
C VAL A 83 7.41 0.24 -10.42
N VAL A 84 8.68 0.65 -10.33
CA VAL A 84 9.78 -0.26 -9.95
C VAL A 84 9.57 -0.82 -8.55
N CYS A 85 9.24 0.02 -7.57
CA CYS A 85 8.99 -0.42 -6.20
C CYS A 85 7.73 -1.29 -6.07
N ALA A 86 6.68 -1.01 -6.85
CA ALA A 86 5.46 -1.81 -6.88
C ALA A 86 5.71 -3.20 -7.49
N LEU A 87 6.47 -3.28 -8.57
CA LEU A 87 6.89 -4.55 -9.16
C LEU A 87 7.78 -5.33 -8.21
N GLY A 88 8.72 -4.66 -7.54
CA GLY A 88 9.56 -5.27 -6.50
C GLY A 88 8.74 -5.80 -5.32
N TYR A 89 7.77 -5.01 -4.84
CA TYR A 89 6.82 -5.43 -3.80
C TYR A 89 6.07 -6.69 -4.23
N CYS A 90 5.54 -6.71 -5.45
CA CYS A 90 4.78 -7.85 -5.96
C CYS A 90 5.66 -9.09 -6.15
N ALA A 91 6.88 -8.94 -6.66
CA ALA A 91 7.82 -10.04 -6.86
C ALA A 91 8.27 -10.65 -5.53
N VAL A 92 8.66 -9.82 -4.57
CA VAL A 92 9.08 -10.28 -3.24
C VAL A 92 7.89 -10.85 -2.47
N GLY A 93 6.72 -10.20 -2.51
CA GLY A 93 5.49 -10.69 -1.90
C GLY A 93 5.06 -12.05 -2.46
N ALA A 94 5.08 -12.22 -3.78
CA ALA A 94 4.78 -13.50 -4.43
C ALA A 94 5.82 -14.58 -4.08
N GLY A 95 7.11 -14.23 -4.04
CA GLY A 95 8.18 -15.16 -3.64
C GLY A 95 8.04 -15.62 -2.19
N ILE A 96 7.76 -14.71 -1.27
CA ILE A 96 7.52 -15.05 0.16
C ILE A 96 6.21 -15.82 0.32
N ALA A 97 5.18 -15.51 -0.47
CA ALA A 97 3.91 -16.25 -0.44
C ALA A 97 4.11 -17.73 -0.82
N GLN A 98 5.04 -18.04 -1.73
CA GLN A 98 5.38 -19.43 -2.08
C GLN A 98 6.11 -20.19 -0.96
N LEU A 99 6.85 -19.48 -0.10
CA LEU A 99 7.51 -20.08 1.07
C LEU A 99 6.52 -20.42 2.19
N GLN A 100 5.27 -19.96 2.08
CA GLN A 100 4.13 -20.27 2.95
C GLN A 100 4.55 -20.37 4.43
N PRO A 101 5.00 -19.25 5.06
CA PRO A 101 5.44 -19.25 6.46
C PRO A 101 4.24 -19.45 7.39
N THR A 102 3.82 -20.69 7.56
CA THR A 102 2.75 -21.11 8.46
C THR A 102 3.35 -21.54 9.79
N GLY A 103 3.17 -20.72 10.82
CA GLY A 103 3.59 -21.03 12.19
C GLY A 103 3.68 -19.80 13.08
N ASP A 104 3.35 -19.96 14.36
CA ASP A 104 3.35 -18.89 15.36
C ASP A 104 4.72 -18.21 15.49
N LEU A 105 5.81 -18.98 15.36
CA LEU A 105 7.18 -18.45 15.40
C LEU A 105 7.47 -17.50 14.23
N ALA A 106 6.99 -17.81 13.03
CA ALA A 106 7.17 -16.95 11.86
C ALA A 106 6.36 -15.65 12.02
N PHE A 107 5.16 -15.74 12.62
CA PHE A 107 4.34 -14.58 12.95
C PHE A 107 5.03 -13.66 13.98
N TRP A 108 5.44 -14.20 15.13
CA TRP A 108 6.08 -13.43 16.19
C TRP A 108 7.45 -12.88 15.75
N GLY A 109 8.24 -13.67 15.01
CA GLY A 109 9.50 -13.22 14.44
C GLY A 109 9.31 -12.06 13.47
N ALA A 110 8.36 -12.17 12.54
CA ALA A 110 8.02 -11.09 11.61
C ALA A 110 7.53 -9.84 12.34
N ALA A 111 6.67 -10.00 13.35
CA ALA A 111 6.14 -8.90 14.13
C ALA A 111 7.23 -8.16 14.91
N LEU A 112 8.13 -8.90 15.59
CA LEU A 112 9.21 -8.31 16.37
C LEU A 112 10.23 -7.59 15.48
N LEU A 113 10.56 -8.19 14.33
CA LEU A 113 11.39 -7.56 13.30
C LEU A 113 10.75 -6.26 12.81
N LEU A 114 9.44 -6.28 12.48
CA LEU A 114 8.73 -5.10 12.01
C LEU A 114 8.75 -3.97 13.04
N LEU A 115 8.54 -4.33 14.30
CA LEU A 115 8.48 -3.39 15.41
C LEU A 115 9.85 -2.73 15.60
N ALA A 116 10.93 -3.52 15.57
CA ALA A 116 12.29 -3.00 15.62
C ALA A 116 12.60 -2.06 14.43
N VAL A 117 12.29 -2.48 13.19
CA VAL A 117 12.49 -1.67 11.98
C VAL A 117 11.70 -0.36 12.04
N SER A 118 10.44 -0.43 12.47
CA SER A 118 9.56 0.74 12.60
C SER A 118 10.09 1.71 13.67
N LEU A 119 10.60 1.21 14.79
CA LEU A 119 11.18 2.02 15.86
C LEU A 119 12.46 2.75 15.40
N VAL A 120 13.31 2.05 14.64
CA VAL A 120 14.52 2.66 14.06
C VAL A 120 14.16 3.74 13.04
N LEU A 121 13.21 3.45 12.14
CA LEU A 121 12.77 4.40 11.11
C LEU A 121 12.12 5.64 11.72
N THR A 122 11.24 5.49 12.71
CA THR A 122 10.61 6.64 13.40
C THR A 122 11.61 7.52 14.12
N ARG A 123 12.75 6.98 14.55
CA ARG A 123 13.86 7.75 15.14
C ARG A 123 14.77 8.40 14.09
N ALA A 124 14.93 7.76 12.94
CA ALA A 124 15.83 8.20 11.88
C ALA A 124 15.20 9.22 10.92
N LEU A 125 13.87 9.19 10.75
CA LEU A 125 13.14 10.07 9.85
C LEU A 125 12.76 11.38 10.56
N PRO A 126 13.34 12.54 10.21
CA PRO A 126 12.94 13.81 10.78
C PRO A 126 11.51 14.16 10.33
N TYR A 127 10.71 14.66 11.27
CA TYR A 127 9.38 15.21 10.97
C TYR A 127 9.51 16.31 9.92
N ARG A 128 8.68 16.22 8.88
CA ARG A 128 8.66 17.19 7.78
C ARG A 128 7.23 17.66 7.59
N GLU A 129 7.03 18.97 7.72
CA GLU A 129 5.75 19.59 7.38
C GLU A 129 5.51 19.45 5.88
N GLU A 130 4.46 18.73 5.51
CA GLU A 130 4.01 18.67 4.12
C GLU A 130 3.31 19.99 3.77
N PRO A 131 3.76 20.73 2.73
CA PRO A 131 3.09 21.95 2.32
C PRO A 131 1.68 21.63 1.80
N ASP A 132 0.73 22.49 2.13
CA ASP A 132 -0.68 22.41 1.72
C ASP A 132 -0.79 22.37 0.19
N HIS A 133 -0.93 21.18 -0.39
CA HIS A 133 -1.08 20.99 -1.84
C HIS A 133 -2.35 20.21 -2.18
N ARG A 134 -3.12 20.76 -3.12
CA ARG A 134 -4.11 20.03 -3.91
C ARG A 134 -3.41 19.44 -5.13
N THR A 135 -3.74 18.21 -5.46
CA THR A 135 -3.32 17.64 -6.75
C THR A 135 -3.95 18.49 -7.88
N ALA A 136 -3.15 18.90 -8.86
CA ALA A 136 -3.63 19.66 -10.01
C ALA A 136 -4.18 18.77 -11.14
N LEU A 137 -4.13 17.44 -10.97
CA LEU A 137 -4.52 16.48 -12.00
C LEU A 137 -6.05 16.33 -12.10
N PRO A 138 -6.63 16.34 -13.31
CA PRO A 138 -8.07 16.13 -13.51
C PRO A 138 -8.55 14.77 -13.01
N VAL A 139 -9.70 14.73 -12.31
CA VAL A 139 -10.35 13.47 -11.82
C VAL A 139 -10.40 12.40 -12.90
N TRP A 140 -10.79 12.80 -14.11
CA TRP A 140 -11.06 11.91 -15.24
C TRP A 140 -9.83 11.14 -15.73
N ILE A 141 -8.62 11.58 -15.38
CA ILE A 141 -7.38 10.85 -15.67
C ILE A 141 -6.97 10.03 -14.43
N LYS A 142 -7.12 10.61 -13.25
CA LYS A 142 -6.70 10.00 -11.99
C LYS A 142 -7.52 8.77 -11.62
N LEU A 143 -8.84 8.86 -11.77
CA LEU A 143 -9.78 7.80 -11.41
C LEU A 143 -9.60 6.53 -12.27
N PRO A 144 -9.51 6.59 -13.62
CA PRO A 144 -9.22 5.40 -14.41
C PRO A 144 -7.79 4.86 -14.19
N ALA A 145 -6.81 5.71 -13.91
CA ALA A 145 -5.47 5.24 -13.56
C ALA A 145 -5.48 4.44 -12.23
N ILE A 146 -6.18 4.95 -11.20
CA ILE A 146 -6.39 4.23 -9.94
C ILE A 146 -7.11 2.91 -10.18
N ALA A 147 -8.22 2.94 -10.91
CA ALA A 147 -9.00 1.76 -11.21
C ALA A 147 -8.17 0.72 -11.98
N LEU A 148 -7.32 1.13 -12.92
CA LEU A 148 -6.44 0.24 -13.69
C LEU A 148 -5.38 -0.42 -12.81
N VAL A 149 -4.71 0.35 -11.95
CA VAL A 149 -3.69 -0.18 -11.03
C VAL A 149 -4.33 -1.17 -10.05
N ILE A 150 -5.47 -0.82 -9.45
CA ILE A 150 -6.18 -1.71 -8.52
C ILE A 150 -6.69 -2.96 -9.26
N ALA A 151 -7.26 -2.81 -10.46
CA ALA A 151 -7.69 -3.96 -11.27
C ALA A 151 -6.53 -4.90 -11.58
N GLY A 152 -5.34 -4.36 -11.88
CA GLY A 152 -4.11 -5.13 -12.05
C GLY A 152 -3.75 -5.92 -10.79
N VAL A 153 -3.73 -5.27 -9.62
CA VAL A 153 -3.46 -5.93 -8.33
C VAL A 153 -4.51 -6.99 -8.00
N VAL A 154 -5.79 -6.71 -8.27
CA VAL A 154 -6.89 -7.67 -8.10
C VAL A 154 -6.74 -8.88 -9.03
N ALA A 155 -6.24 -8.70 -10.25
CA ALA A 155 -6.00 -9.81 -11.17
C ALA A 155 -4.92 -10.77 -10.65
N ILE A 156 -3.90 -10.26 -9.94
CA ILE A 156 -2.82 -11.07 -9.37
C ILE A 156 -3.02 -11.42 -7.89
N LYS A 157 -4.18 -11.09 -7.29
CA LYS A 157 -4.41 -11.25 -5.85
C LYS A 157 -4.22 -12.66 -5.30
N GLN A 158 -4.51 -13.68 -6.11
CA GLN A 158 -4.37 -15.07 -5.67
C GLN A 158 -2.90 -15.47 -5.48
N TYR A 159 -1.98 -14.81 -6.19
CA TYR A 159 -0.54 -15.00 -6.02
C TYR A 159 0.03 -14.19 -4.86
N LEU A 160 -0.57 -13.05 -4.54
CA LEU A 160 -0.14 -12.18 -3.45
C LEU A 160 -0.72 -12.58 -2.08
N GLY A 161 -1.87 -13.22 -2.00
CA GLY A 161 -2.46 -13.60 -0.72
C GLY A 161 -2.55 -12.41 0.26
N GLY A 162 -2.05 -12.59 1.49
CA GLY A 162 -2.07 -11.57 2.56
C GLY A 162 -1.32 -10.28 2.20
N PHE A 163 -0.36 -10.32 1.27
CA PHE A 163 0.38 -9.14 0.81
C PHE A 163 -0.53 -8.13 0.09
N MET A 164 -1.60 -8.59 -0.57
CA MET A 164 -2.55 -7.71 -1.25
C MET A 164 -3.19 -6.70 -0.28
N THR A 165 -3.41 -7.11 0.98
CA THR A 165 -4.11 -6.30 1.99
C THR A 165 -3.33 -5.08 2.44
N MET A 166 -2.00 -5.11 2.28
CA MET A 166 -1.08 -4.06 2.69
C MET A 166 -0.49 -3.31 1.49
N PHE A 167 -0.96 -3.58 0.27
CA PHE A 167 -0.51 -2.84 -0.90
C PHE A 167 -0.94 -1.36 -0.76
N PRO A 168 -0.05 -0.39 -1.01
CA PRO A 168 -0.33 1.04 -0.86
C PRO A 168 -1.26 1.60 -1.96
N MET A 169 -2.45 1.03 -2.09
CA MET A 169 -3.39 1.33 -3.19
C MET A 169 -3.75 2.83 -3.28
N VAL A 170 -3.90 3.49 -2.12
CA VAL A 170 -4.22 4.91 -2.05
C VAL A 170 -2.97 5.77 -2.22
N SER A 171 -1.87 5.39 -1.54
CA SER A 171 -0.65 6.20 -1.47
C SER A 171 0.09 6.32 -2.82
N VAL A 172 0.02 5.28 -3.66
CA VAL A 172 0.68 5.23 -4.99
C VAL A 172 0.22 6.37 -5.92
N ILE A 173 -0.97 6.94 -5.70
CA ILE A 173 -1.59 7.87 -6.66
C ILE A 173 -1.99 9.19 -6.00
N THR A 174 -2.00 9.28 -4.67
CA THR A 174 -2.26 10.52 -3.94
C THR A 174 -1.04 11.43 -3.78
N THR A 175 0.19 10.88 -3.88
CA THR A 175 1.46 11.65 -3.90
C THR A 175 1.70 12.30 -5.26
#